data_AF-A0AAU5GQP4-F1
#
_entry.id   AF-A0AAU5GQP4-F1
#
_cell.length_a   1.000
_cell.length_b   1.000
_cell.length_c   1.000
_cell.angle_alpha   90.00
_cell.angle_beta   90.00
_cell.angle_gamma   90.00
#
_symmetry.space_group_name_H-M   'P 1'
#
loop_
_entity.id
_entity.type
_entity.pdbx_description
1 polymer ?
#
loop_
_entity_poly.entity_id
_entity_poly.type
_entity_poly.pdbx_seq_one_letter_code
_entity_poly.pdbx_strand_id
1 'polypeptide(L)'
;MPFSSCWCVFTLPARLAAQTEQTYRAQVVTVYPALADDAVWQAGMRQAIAAWTVDATVRMLPRSAQDAPLHRTRRPVPTRRQVLRHRWEMASTMKELPALAETMRLLLREVAAGLDAPPLPGYPAFGH
;
A
#
# COMPACT_ATOMS: atom_id res chain seq x y z
N MET A 1 4.20 5.48 -0.22
CA MET A 1 3.76 6.90 -0.34
C MET A 1 3.00 7.31 0.92
N PRO A 2 3.22 8.52 1.46
CA PRO A 2 2.85 8.92 2.83
C PRO A 2 1.34 9.08 3.07
N PHE A 3 0.50 8.87 2.07
CA PHE A 3 -0.95 8.93 2.21
C PHE A 3 -1.56 7.56 1.99
N SER A 4 -1.43 6.71 3.00
CA SER A 4 -2.06 5.39 3.09
C SER A 4 -3.57 5.39 2.85
N SER A 5 -4.24 6.53 3.07
CA SER A 5 -5.68 6.74 2.91
C SER A 5 -6.08 7.48 1.63
N CYS A 6 -5.12 7.90 0.79
CA CYS A 6 -5.43 8.68 -0.40
C CYS A 6 -6.19 7.85 -1.45
N TRP A 7 -6.93 8.53 -2.31
CA TRP A 7 -7.54 7.95 -3.51
C TRP A 7 -6.55 7.83 -4.68
N CYS A 8 -5.38 8.47 -4.61
CA CYS A 8 -4.31 8.46 -5.62
C CYS A 8 -3.30 7.30 -5.46
N VAL A 9 -3.70 6.13 -4.97
CA VAL A 9 -2.76 5.04 -4.71
C VAL A 9 -2.42 4.31 -6.01
N PHE A 10 -1.28 4.63 -6.61
CA PHE A 10 -0.75 3.93 -7.79
C PHE A 10 0.61 3.32 -7.48
N THR A 11 1.06 2.40 -8.34
CA THR A 11 2.46 1.97 -8.29
C THR A 11 3.37 3.09 -8.82
N LEU A 12 4.55 3.21 -8.24
CA LEU A 12 5.60 4.14 -8.66
C LEU A 12 6.82 3.34 -9.11
N PRO A 13 7.63 3.87 -10.05
CA PRO A 13 8.94 3.31 -10.33
C PRO A 13 9.74 3.16 -9.02
N ALA A 14 10.34 2.00 -8.78
CA ALA A 14 10.98 1.66 -7.50
C ALA A 14 12.01 2.72 -7.05
N ARG A 15 12.81 3.22 -8.00
CA ARG A 15 13.78 4.30 -7.74
C ARG A 15 13.11 5.58 -7.26
N LEU A 16 12.00 5.98 -7.88
CA LEU A 16 11.28 7.18 -7.50
C LEU A 16 10.61 7.03 -6.13
N ALA A 17 10.05 5.85 -5.83
CA ALA A 17 9.50 5.56 -4.51
C ALA A 17 10.56 5.70 -3.42
N ALA A 18 11.75 5.12 -3.63
CA ALA A 18 12.88 5.20 -2.70
C ALA A 18 13.38 6.65 -2.51
N GLN A 19 13.53 7.41 -3.60
CA GLN A 19 13.94 8.82 -3.54
C GLN A 19 12.92 9.68 -2.78
N THR A 20 11.63 9.43 -3.00
CA THR A 20 10.55 10.14 -2.31
C THR A 20 10.56 9.84 -0.81
N GLU A 21 10.74 8.57 -0.43
CA GLU A 21 10.88 8.17 0.97
C GLU A 21 12.09 8.83 1.63
N GLN A 22 13.25 8.82 0.97
CA GLN A 22 14.47 9.43 1.48
C GLN A 22 14.31 10.95 1.68
N THR A 23 13.69 11.62 0.70
CA THR A 23 13.42 13.07 0.78
C THR A 23 12.47 13.39 1.92
N TYR A 24 11.41 12.60 2.09
CA TYR A 24 10.47 12.74 3.20
C TYR A 24 11.18 12.53 4.55
N ARG A 25 11.97 11.46 4.68
CA ARG A 25 12.74 11.16 5.90
C ARG A 25 13.69 12.30 6.25
N ALA A 26 14.39 12.87 5.27
CA ALA A 26 15.31 13.99 5.50
C ALA A 26 14.61 15.20 6.14
N GLN A 27 13.34 15.48 5.77
CA GLN A 27 12.55 16.52 6.40
C GLN A 27 12.12 16.13 7.81
N VAL A 28 11.61 14.91 8.00
CA VAL A 28 11.12 14.44 9.30
C VAL A 28 12.23 14.38 10.35
N VAL A 29 13.46 14.01 9.97
CA VAL A 29 14.62 13.91 10.87
C VAL A 29 14.99 15.26 11.49
N THR A 30 14.69 16.38 10.83
CA THR A 30 14.91 17.72 11.40
C THR A 30 14.09 17.96 12.68
N VAL A 31 12.95 17.28 12.82
CA VAL A 31 12.05 17.36 13.98
C VAL A 31 12.23 16.16 14.91
N TYR A 32 12.50 14.98 14.35
CA TYR A 32 12.66 13.72 15.09
C TYR A 32 14.01 13.05 14.76
N PRO A 33 15.12 13.49 15.38
CA PRO A 33 16.47 13.04 15.02
C PRO A 33 16.70 11.53 15.13
N ALA A 34 16.02 10.85 16.06
CA ALA A 34 16.13 9.39 16.23
C ALA A 34 15.74 8.60 14.96
N LEU A 35 14.92 9.18 14.08
CA LEU A 35 14.53 8.56 12.81
C LEU A 35 15.66 8.57 11.77
N ALA A 36 16.81 9.19 12.06
CA ALA A 36 18.02 9.07 11.25
C ALA A 36 18.65 7.67 11.31
N ASP A 37 18.33 6.87 12.33
CA ASP A 37 18.73 5.47 12.41
C ASP A 37 17.89 4.60 11.45
N ASP A 38 18.57 3.88 10.57
CA ASP A 38 17.93 3.00 9.57
C ASP A 38 17.15 1.86 10.22
N ALA A 39 17.63 1.29 11.31
CA ALA A 39 16.93 0.21 12.01
C ALA A 39 15.60 0.70 12.56
N VAL A 40 15.58 1.90 13.16
CA VAL A 40 14.37 2.55 13.68
C VAL A 40 13.41 2.88 12.55
N TRP A 41 13.89 3.53 11.49
CA TRP A 41 13.08 3.90 10.33
C TRP A 41 12.45 2.68 9.66
N GLN A 42 13.26 1.68 9.33
CA GLN A 42 12.78 0.49 8.62
C GLN A 42 11.81 -0.34 9.47
N ALA A 43 12.03 -0.43 10.79
CA ALA A 43 11.08 -1.07 11.70
C ALA A 43 9.74 -0.33 11.71
N GLY A 44 9.77 1.00 11.83
CA GLY A 44 8.57 1.84 11.79
C GLY A 44 7.83 1.75 10.46
N MET A 45 8.54 1.77 9.32
CA MET A 45 7.95 1.63 7.99
C MET A 45 7.25 0.28 7.81
N ARG A 46 7.85 -0.82 8.28
CA ARG A 46 7.21 -2.14 8.27
C ARG A 46 5.94 -2.17 9.11
N GLN A 47 5.99 -1.62 10.33
CA GLN A 47 4.80 -1.51 11.19
C GLN A 47 3.70 -0.66 10.55
N ALA A 48 4.05 0.45 9.91
CA ALA A 48 3.12 1.29 9.19
C ALA A 48 2.47 0.55 8.00
N ILE A 49 3.26 -0.17 7.19
CA ILE A 49 2.74 -1.00 6.08
C ILE A 49 1.73 -2.02 6.61
N ALA A 50 2.05 -2.70 7.71
CA ALA A 50 1.16 -3.66 8.34
C ALA A 50 -0.15 -3.03 8.82
N ALA A 51 -0.06 -1.98 9.64
CA ALA A 51 -1.22 -1.29 10.20
C ALA A 51 -2.15 -0.76 9.10
N TRP A 52 -1.59 -0.13 8.06
CA TRP A 52 -2.37 0.41 6.96
C TRP A 52 -2.93 -0.65 6.02
N THR A 53 -2.29 -1.81 5.92
CA THR A 53 -2.84 -2.96 5.19
C THR A 53 -4.07 -3.50 5.89
N VAL A 54 -4.01 -3.65 7.23
CA VAL A 54 -5.16 -4.08 8.03
C VAL A 54 -6.30 -3.06 7.98
N ASP A 55 -6.02 -1.76 8.19
CA ASP A 55 -7.02 -0.69 8.07
C ASP A 55 -7.73 -0.70 6.71
N ALA A 56 -6.94 -0.72 5.62
CA ALA A 56 -7.50 -0.75 4.27
C ALA A 56 -8.34 -2.00 4.04
N THR A 57 -7.90 -3.16 4.53
CA THR A 57 -8.63 -4.42 4.45
C THR A 57 -10.00 -4.30 5.12
N VAL A 58 -10.04 -3.88 6.38
CA VAL A 58 -11.29 -3.76 7.14
C VAL A 58 -12.24 -2.73 6.51
N ARG A 59 -11.74 -1.59 6.04
CA ARG A 59 -12.59 -0.55 5.45
C ARG A 59 -13.09 -0.90 4.05
N MET A 60 -12.27 -1.53 3.21
CA MET A 60 -12.58 -1.70 1.79
C MET A 60 -13.17 -3.07 1.45
N LEU A 61 -12.80 -4.14 2.18
CA LEU A 61 -13.23 -5.51 1.88
C LEU A 61 -14.76 -5.65 1.85
N PRO A 62 -15.54 -5.13 2.83
CA PRO A 62 -17.00 -5.23 2.79
C PRO A 62 -17.63 -4.52 1.58
N ARG A 63 -16.92 -3.55 1.00
CA ARG A 63 -17.37 -2.75 -0.16
C ARG A 63 -16.79 -3.27 -1.48
N SER A 64 -16.05 -4.38 -1.46
CA SER A 64 -15.39 -4.93 -2.65
C SER A 64 -16.32 -5.78 -3.51
N ALA A 65 -17.48 -6.23 -3.01
CA ALA A 65 -18.49 -6.93 -3.80
C ALA A 65 -18.98 -6.08 -4.98
N GLN A 66 -19.17 -4.78 -4.76
CA GLN A 66 -19.42 -3.78 -5.80
C GLN A 66 -18.15 -2.96 -6.01
N ASP A 67 -17.22 -3.49 -6.80
CA ASP A 67 -15.97 -2.77 -7.04
C ASP A 67 -16.24 -1.41 -7.65
N ALA A 68 -15.58 -0.39 -7.11
CA ALA A 68 -15.72 0.94 -7.65
C ALA A 68 -14.42 1.73 -7.50
N PRO A 69 -14.22 2.76 -8.35
CA PRO A 69 -13.13 3.71 -8.24
C PRO A 69 -13.01 4.31 -6.83
N LEU A 70 -11.79 4.50 -6.34
CA LEU A 70 -11.53 5.11 -5.03
C LEU A 70 -11.96 6.57 -4.94
N HIS A 71 -12.06 7.25 -6.08
CA HIS A 71 -12.60 8.60 -6.17
C HIS A 71 -13.89 8.64 -6.98
N ARG A 72 -14.88 9.41 -6.51
CA ARG A 72 -16.21 9.52 -7.16
C ARG A 72 -16.12 9.99 -8.62
N THR A 73 -15.41 11.11 -8.87
CA THR A 73 -15.39 11.78 -10.19
C THR A 73 -14.03 11.82 -10.92
N ARG A 74 -12.89 11.91 -10.23
CA ARG A 74 -11.55 11.98 -10.83
C ARG A 74 -11.17 10.68 -11.56
N ARG A 75 -10.53 10.81 -12.72
CA ARG A 75 -9.98 9.71 -13.51
C ARG A 75 -8.63 10.11 -14.13
N PRO A 76 -7.71 9.16 -14.35
CA PRO A 76 -7.80 7.76 -13.89
C PRO A 76 -7.63 7.66 -12.37
N VAL A 77 -8.27 6.67 -11.74
CA VAL A 77 -8.05 6.28 -10.33
C VAL A 77 -8.24 4.77 -10.19
N PRO A 78 -7.50 4.08 -9.31
CA PRO A 78 -7.67 2.66 -9.11
C PRO A 78 -8.97 2.32 -8.38
N THR A 79 -9.37 1.06 -8.48
CA THR A 79 -10.53 0.50 -7.77
C THR A 79 -10.15 -0.01 -6.37
N ARG A 80 -11.17 -0.32 -5.55
CA ARG A 80 -10.96 -0.90 -4.22
C ARG A 80 -10.28 -2.26 -4.31
N ARG A 81 -10.71 -3.11 -5.24
CA ARG A 81 -10.12 -4.44 -5.40
C ARG A 81 -8.65 -4.37 -5.82
N GLN A 82 -8.29 -3.46 -6.73
CA GLN A 82 -6.89 -3.26 -7.14
C GLN A 82 -6.00 -2.86 -5.96
N VAL A 83 -6.45 -1.92 -5.12
CA VAL A 83 -5.68 -1.48 -3.95
C VAL A 83 -5.60 -2.56 -2.87
N LEU A 84 -6.69 -3.28 -2.60
CA LEU A 84 -6.70 -4.40 -1.65
C LEU A 84 -5.71 -5.48 -2.08
N ARG A 85 -5.81 -5.95 -3.33
CA ARG A 85 -4.93 -6.96 -3.89
C ARG A 85 -3.47 -6.55 -3.76
N HIS A 86 -3.12 -5.35 -4.19
CA HIS A 86 -1.74 -4.86 -4.13
C HIS A 86 -1.19 -4.79 -2.70
N ARG A 87 -2.00 -4.32 -1.74
CA ARG A 87 -1.59 -4.27 -0.33
C ARG A 87 -1.38 -5.67 0.25
N TRP A 88 -2.27 -6.62 -0.06
CA TRP A 88 -2.11 -8.00 0.37
C TRP A 88 -0.87 -8.65 -0.24
N GLU A 89 -0.61 -8.45 -1.54
CA GLU A 89 0.60 -8.93 -2.21
C GLU A 89 1.86 -8.41 -1.51
N MET A 90 1.94 -7.10 -1.27
CA MET A 90 3.08 -6.48 -0.57
C MET A 90 3.25 -7.00 0.86
N ALA A 91 2.16 -7.12 1.63
CA ALA A 91 2.23 -7.58 3.02
C ALA A 91 2.48 -9.10 3.12
N SER A 92 2.13 -9.89 2.10
CA SER A 92 2.36 -11.34 2.06
C SER A 92 3.84 -11.72 2.01
N THR A 93 4.72 -10.79 1.65
CA THR A 93 6.17 -11.02 1.59
C THR A 93 6.91 -10.57 2.85
N MET A 94 6.21 -10.02 3.85
CA MET A 94 6.83 -9.55 5.10
C MET A 94 7.27 -10.72 5.96
N LYS A 95 8.58 -10.78 6.27
CA LYS A 95 9.17 -11.89 7.05
C LYS A 95 9.09 -11.65 8.55
N GLU A 96 9.07 -10.39 8.96
CA GLU A 96 9.09 -9.93 10.34
C GLU A 96 7.70 -10.07 11.02
N LEU A 97 6.65 -10.23 10.22
CA LEU A 97 5.27 -10.39 10.68
C LEU A 97 4.63 -11.63 10.03
N PRO A 98 5.07 -12.85 10.39
CA PRO A 98 4.69 -14.07 9.68
C PRO A 98 3.19 -14.36 9.72
N ALA A 99 2.52 -14.08 10.84
CA ALA A 99 1.07 -14.27 10.97
C ALA A 99 0.27 -13.32 10.06
N LEU A 100 0.71 -12.06 9.95
CA LEU A 100 0.13 -11.10 9.01
C LEU A 100 0.33 -11.58 7.58
N ALA A 101 1.57 -11.94 7.23
CA ALA A 101 1.91 -12.39 5.89
C ALA A 101 1.07 -13.62 5.48
N GLU A 102 0.90 -14.60 6.37
CA GLU A 102 0.06 -15.76 6.08
C GLU A 102 -1.41 -15.39 5.95
N THR A 103 -1.92 -14.49 6.78
CA THR A 103 -3.29 -13.97 6.64
C THR A 103 -3.49 -13.33 5.26
N MET A 104 -2.53 -12.54 4.78
CA MET A 104 -2.62 -11.92 3.46
C MET A 104 -2.54 -12.94 2.33
N ARG A 105 -1.73 -13.99 2.45
CA ARG A 105 -1.72 -15.11 1.48
C ARG A 105 -3.06 -15.83 1.45
N LEU A 106 -3.67 -16.06 2.61
CA LEU A 106 -5.01 -16.66 2.68
C LEU A 106 -6.05 -15.77 1.99
N LEU A 107 -6.06 -14.46 2.26
CA LEU A 107 -6.97 -13.51 1.58
C LEU A 107 -6.73 -13.48 0.07
N LEU A 108 -5.48 -13.55 -0.39
CA LEU A 108 -5.17 -13.61 -1.81
C LEU A 108 -5.72 -14.90 -2.45
N ARG A 109 -5.56 -16.05 -1.79
CA ARG A 109 -6.05 -17.35 -2.29
C ARG A 109 -7.57 -17.44 -2.28
N GLU A 110 -8.20 -17.13 -1.16
CA GLU A 110 -9.64 -17.39 -0.93
C GLU A 110 -10.54 -16.25 -1.42
N VAL A 111 -10.04 -15.02 -1.39
CA VAL A 111 -10.85 -13.83 -1.74
C VAL A 111 -10.42 -13.26 -3.07
N ALA A 112 -9.14 -12.92 -3.24
CA ALA A 112 -8.70 -12.20 -4.44
C ALA A 112 -8.85 -13.02 -5.74
N ALA A 113 -8.74 -14.35 -5.66
CA ALA A 113 -8.98 -15.23 -6.80
C ALA A 113 -10.38 -15.06 -7.42
N GLY A 114 -11.40 -14.79 -6.59
CA GLY A 114 -12.77 -14.55 -7.06
C GLY A 114 -13.08 -13.08 -7.41
N LEU A 115 -12.16 -12.15 -7.15
CA LEU A 115 -12.39 -10.70 -7.32
C LEU A 115 -12.05 -10.17 -8.72
N ASP A 116 -11.41 -10.97 -9.59
CA ASP A 116 -10.93 -10.60 -10.93
C ASP A 116 -10.39 -9.16 -11.01
N ALA A 117 -9.44 -8.86 -10.13
CA ALA A 117 -8.86 -7.54 -10.00
C ALA A 117 -7.52 -7.49 -10.74
N PRO A 118 -7.37 -6.64 -11.78
CA PRO A 118 -6.08 -6.45 -12.45
C PRO A 118 -5.05 -5.86 -11.47
N PRO A 119 -3.75 -5.95 -11.78
CA PRO A 119 -2.72 -5.31 -10.98
C PRO A 119 -2.98 -3.81 -10.79
N LEU A 120 -2.46 -3.26 -9.69
CA LEU A 120 -2.54 -1.83 -9.44
C LEU A 120 -1.77 -1.07 -10.54
N PRO A 121 -2.41 -0.10 -11.24
CA PRO A 121 -1.77 0.59 -12.34
C PRO A 121 -0.63 1.48 -11.88
N GLY A 122 0.31 1.74 -12.80
CA GLY A 122 1.33 2.76 -12.64
C GLY A 122 0.74 4.15 -12.51
N TYR A 123 1.45 5.04 -11.80
CA TYR A 123 1.02 6.43 -11.67
C TYR A 123 0.96 7.10 -13.05
N PRO A 124 -0.13 7.81 -13.40
CA PRO A 124 -0.39 8.24 -14.78
C PRO A 124 0.70 9.11 -15.41
N ALA A 125 1.38 9.94 -14.61
CA ALA A 125 2.46 10.80 -15.12
C ALA A 125 3.71 10.02 -15.58
N PHE A 126 3.79 8.72 -15.26
CA PHE A 126 4.89 7.84 -15.66
C PHE A 126 4.43 6.70 -16.57
N GLY A 127 3.17 6.72 -17.04
CA GLY A 127 2.65 5.75 -17.99
C GLY A 127 2.93 6.17 -19.43
N HIS A 128 3.61 5.30 -20.18
CA HIS A 128 3.56 5.27 -21.65
C HIS A 128 2.69 4.08 -22.05
#